data_AF-A0A7X6J6J1-F1
#
_entry.id   AF-A0A7X6J6J1-F1
#
_cell.length_a   1.000
_cell.length_b   1.000
_cell.length_c   1.000
_cell.angle_alpha   90.00
_cell.angle_beta   90.00
_cell.angle_gamma   90.00
#
_symmetry.space_group_name_H-M   'P 1'
#
loop_
_entity.id
_entity.type
_entity.pdbx_description
1 polymer ?
#
loop_
_entity_poly.entity_id
_entity_poly.type
_entity_poly.pdbx_seq_one_letter_code
_entity_poly.pdbx_strand_id
1 'polypeptide(L)'
;MLILIAGPYRSGTGDNPVKMAENLKRLEAPSYALFKAGHLPVIGEWVALPVWHAAGGRSVGDDLYEEIFHPTAGRLLQLCEGVLRLPGESKGADNDVRIARERGIPVWYKLEDVPGCA
;
A
#
# COMPACT_ATOMS: atom_id res chain seq x y z
N MET A 1 -12.26 10.07 -3.82
CA MET A 1 -12.02 8.64 -3.67
C MET A 1 -10.96 8.40 -2.61
N LEU A 2 -11.13 7.40 -1.76
CA LEU A 2 -10.04 6.80 -0.99
C LEU A 2 -9.26 5.84 -1.90
N ILE A 3 -7.97 6.10 -2.14
CA ILE A 3 -7.14 5.34 -3.07
C ILE A 3 -6.00 4.67 -2.34
N LEU A 4 -5.96 3.34 -2.38
CA LEU A 4 -4.83 2.56 -1.87
C LEU A 4 -3.67 2.64 -2.87
N ILE A 5 -2.51 3.09 -2.42
CA ILE A 5 -1.27 3.00 -3.20
C ILE A 5 -0.57 1.69 -2.80
N ALA A 6 -0.49 0.77 -3.76
CA ALA A 6 0.08 -0.55 -3.56
C ALA A 6 1.41 -0.69 -4.32
N GLY A 7 2.43 -1.25 -3.68
CA GLY A 7 3.73 -1.49 -4.30
C GLY A 7 4.69 -2.29 -3.44
N PRO A 8 5.98 -2.41 -3.82
CA PRO A 8 6.98 -3.05 -2.98
C PRO A 8 7.25 -2.20 -1.75
N TYR A 9 6.98 -2.75 -0.57
CA TYR A 9 7.49 -2.25 0.70
C TYR A 9 8.63 -3.12 1.21
N ARG A 10 8.31 -4.36 1.58
CA ARG A 10 9.27 -5.37 2.08
C ARG A 10 9.99 -6.13 0.96
N SER A 11 9.33 -6.40 -0.16
CA SER A 11 9.90 -7.19 -1.27
C SER A 11 11.16 -6.56 -1.85
N GLY A 12 12.16 -7.39 -2.16
CA GLY A 12 13.46 -6.96 -2.71
C GLY A 12 14.41 -6.28 -1.69
N THR A 13 14.01 -6.13 -0.43
CA THR A 13 14.82 -5.43 0.58
C THR A 13 15.75 -6.35 1.37
N GLY A 14 15.41 -7.64 1.49
CA GLY A 14 16.08 -8.56 2.42
C GLY A 14 15.94 -8.10 3.87
N ASP A 15 14.78 -7.53 4.21
CA ASP A 15 14.45 -6.96 5.52
C ASP A 15 15.41 -5.85 5.99
N ASN A 16 16.13 -5.23 5.05
CA ASN A 16 16.98 -4.09 5.31
C ASN A 16 16.13 -2.82 5.56
N PRO A 17 16.22 -2.19 6.73
CA PRO A 17 15.36 -1.07 7.11
C PRO A 17 15.54 0.17 6.23
N VAL A 18 16.75 0.40 5.70
CA VAL A 18 17.04 1.52 4.80
C VAL A 18 16.32 1.31 3.46
N LYS A 19 16.42 0.11 2.89
CA LYS A 19 15.73 -0.23 1.64
C LYS A 19 14.21 -0.20 1.80
N MET A 20 13.68 -0.64 2.94
CA MET A 20 12.26 -0.55 3.25
C MET A 20 11.79 0.91 3.37
N ALA A 21 12.59 1.78 4.00
CA ALA A 21 12.29 3.21 4.06
C ALA A 21 12.33 3.88 2.67
N GLU A 22 13.27 3.50 1.80
CA GLU A 22 13.29 3.97 0.42
C GLU A 22 12.06 3.50 -0.38
N ASN A 23 11.65 2.24 -0.19
CA ASN A 23 10.45 1.70 -0.79
C ASN A 23 9.19 2.43 -0.31
N LEU A 24 9.10 2.74 0.99
CA LEU A 24 8.02 3.57 1.53
C LEU A 24 8.00 4.95 0.86
N LYS A 25 9.15 5.63 0.72
CA LYS A 25 9.23 6.91 -0.01
C LYS A 25 8.73 6.82 -1.45
N ARG A 26 8.98 5.70 -2.14
CA ARG A 26 8.46 5.45 -3.49
C ARG A 26 6.93 5.32 -3.50
N LEU A 27 6.36 4.64 -2.50
CA LEU A 27 4.90 4.56 -2.30
C LEU A 27 4.30 5.93 -2.00
N GLU A 28 5.01 6.77 -1.25
CA GLU A 28 4.54 8.11 -0.86
C GLU A 28 4.56 9.12 -2.02
N ALA A 29 5.46 8.95 -3.00
CA ALA A 29 5.66 9.89 -4.11
C ALA A 29 4.39 10.36 -4.85
N PRO A 30 3.42 9.51 -5.24
CA PRO A 30 2.18 9.95 -5.90
C PRO A 30 1.17 10.64 -4.98
N SER A 31 1.34 10.60 -3.66
CA SER A 31 0.32 11.00 -2.68
C SER A 31 -0.15 12.45 -2.86
N TYR A 32 0.79 13.37 -3.11
CA TYR A 32 0.43 14.79 -3.28
C TYR A 32 -0.37 15.04 -4.57
N ALA A 33 -0.04 14.34 -5.65
CA ALA A 33 -0.79 14.46 -6.91
C ALA A 33 -2.23 13.93 -6.74
N LEU A 34 -2.40 12.80 -6.07
CA LEU A 34 -3.73 12.26 -5.73
C LEU A 34 -4.51 13.24 -4.85
N PHE A 35 -3.87 13.81 -3.82
CA PHE A 35 -4.48 14.83 -2.97
C PHE A 35 -4.93 16.06 -3.76
N LYS A 36 -4.08 16.56 -4.66
CA LYS A 36 -4.38 17.70 -5.53
C LYS A 36 -5.54 17.43 -6.49
N ALA A 37 -5.74 16.19 -6.90
CA ALA A 37 -6.89 15.75 -7.71
C ALA A 37 -8.19 15.57 -6.90
N GLY A 38 -8.19 15.87 -5.60
CA GLY A 38 -9.35 15.71 -4.71
C GLY A 38 -9.56 14.28 -4.23
N HIS A 39 -8.51 13.45 -4.24
CA HIS A 39 -8.52 12.10 -3.69
C HIS A 39 -7.81 12.04 -2.34
N LEU A 40 -8.12 11.02 -1.54
CA LEU A 40 -7.41 10.75 -0.30
C LEU A 40 -6.50 9.53 -0.53
N PRO A 41 -5.16 9.70 -0.59
CA PRO A 41 -4.24 8.57 -0.70
C PRO A 41 -4.14 7.82 0.64
N VAL A 42 -3.97 6.50 0.57
CA VAL A 42 -3.61 5.67 1.73
C VAL A 42 -2.58 4.62 1.32
N ILE A 43 -1.65 4.33 2.22
CA ILE A 43 -0.64 3.27 2.09
C ILE A 43 -0.86 2.28 3.23
N GLY A 44 -0.79 0.97 2.97
CA GLY A 44 -1.03 -0.06 3.99
C GLY A 44 -0.13 0.12 5.22
N GLU A 45 1.14 0.40 4.98
CA GLU A 45 2.17 0.62 6.00
C GLU A 45 1.89 1.81 6.93
N TRP A 46 1.22 2.87 6.46
CA TRP A 46 0.84 4.01 7.30
C TRP A 46 -0.12 3.60 8.42
N VAL A 47 -0.90 2.53 8.21
CA VAL A 47 -1.82 1.99 9.21
C VAL A 47 -1.18 0.81 9.95
N ALA A 48 -0.51 -0.09 9.23
CA ALA A 48 0.04 -1.31 9.81
C ALA A 48 1.21 -1.06 10.76
N LEU A 49 2.13 -0.14 10.43
CA LEU A 49 3.33 0.11 11.25
C LEU A 49 2.99 0.64 12.64
N PRO A 50 2.15 1.68 12.81
CA PRO A 50 1.76 2.15 14.15
C PRO A 50 1.07 1.06 14.99
N VAL A 51 0.22 0.25 14.37
CA VAL A 51 -0.48 -0.86 15.06
C VAL A 51 0.51 -1.93 15.51
N TRP A 52 1.42 -2.34 14.63
CA TRP A 52 2.46 -3.32 14.94
C TRP A 52 3.40 -2.84 16.05
N HIS A 53 3.84 -1.57 16.01
CA HIS A 53 4.64 -0.98 17.07
C HIS A 53 3.89 -0.93 18.41
N ALA A 54 2.61 -0.54 18.40
CA ALA A 54 1.79 -0.52 19.62
C ALA A 54 1.57 -1.91 20.21
N ALA A 55 1.54 -2.96 19.38
CA ALA A 55 1.46 -4.35 19.79
C ALA A 55 2.79 -4.94 20.31
N GLY A 56 3.88 -4.16 20.28
CA GLY A 56 5.20 -4.60 20.75
C GLY A 56 6.01 -5.38 19.71
N GLY A 57 5.70 -5.21 18.42
CA GLY A 57 6.43 -5.79 17.30
C GLY A 57 7.93 -5.44 17.33
N ARG A 58 8.79 -6.43 17.03
CA ARG A 58 10.25 -6.31 17.24
C ARG A 58 11.06 -6.50 15.97
N SER A 59 10.62 -7.38 15.09
CA SER A 59 11.34 -7.72 13.86
C SER A 59 10.37 -7.88 12.70
N VAL A 60 10.72 -7.30 11.56
CA VAL A 60 9.95 -7.46 10.32
C VAL A 60 9.80 -8.95 10.01
N GLY A 61 8.57 -9.38 9.72
CA GLY A 61 8.25 -10.79 9.45
C GLY A 61 8.09 -11.66 10.70
N ASP A 62 7.99 -11.07 11.90
CA ASP A 62 7.48 -11.79 13.08
C ASP A 62 6.00 -12.18 12.92
N ASP A 63 5.49 -13.04 13.81
CA ASP A 63 4.08 -13.48 13.75
C ASP A 63 3.10 -12.30 13.82
N LEU A 64 3.43 -11.26 14.61
CA LEU A 64 2.65 -10.02 14.70
C LEU A 64 2.63 -9.25 13.38
N TYR A 65 3.73 -9.25 12.63
CA TYR A 65 3.81 -8.62 11.32
C TYR A 65 2.78 -9.27 10.36
N GLU A 66 2.76 -10.59 10.29
CA GLU A 66 1.80 -11.32 9.43
C GLU A 66 0.35 -11.15 9.91
N GLU A 67 0.12 -11.16 11.24
CA GLU A 67 -1.20 -10.92 11.84
C GLU A 67 -1.75 -9.52 11.55
N ILE A 68 -0.88 -8.52 11.37
CA ILE A 68 -1.32 -7.12 11.27
C ILE A 68 -1.30 -6.63 9.82
N PHE A 69 -0.23 -6.86 9.06
CA PHE A 69 -0.05 -6.22 7.76
C PHE A 69 -1.05 -6.74 6.72
N HIS A 70 -1.20 -8.06 6.60
CA HIS A 70 -2.12 -8.64 5.62
C HIS A 70 -3.60 -8.30 5.92
N PRO A 71 -4.09 -8.42 7.17
CA PRO A 71 -5.44 -7.98 7.50
C PRO A 71 -5.65 -6.47 7.34
N THR A 72 -4.63 -5.65 7.59
CA THR A 72 -4.72 -4.20 7.37
C THR A 72 -5.00 -3.88 5.90
N ALA A 73 -4.24 -4.46 4.97
CA ALA A 73 -4.47 -4.28 3.54
C ALA A 73 -5.88 -4.75 3.12
N GLY A 74 -6.30 -5.94 3.60
CA GLY A 74 -7.65 -6.47 3.33
C GLY A 74 -8.79 -5.58 3.83
N ARG A 75 -8.63 -4.96 5.01
CA ARG A 75 -9.58 -4.00 5.60
C ARG A 75 -9.59 -2.68 4.83
N LEU A 76 -8.43 -2.16 4.45
CA LEU A 76 -8.35 -0.95 3.61
C LEU A 76 -9.06 -1.17 2.26
N LEU A 77 -8.87 -2.32 1.63
CA LEU A 77 -9.56 -2.70 0.39
C LEU A 77 -11.09 -2.86 0.53
N GLN A 78 -11.65 -2.85 1.75
CA GLN A 78 -13.11 -2.77 1.93
C GLN A 78 -13.63 -1.34 1.86
N LEU A 79 -12.75 -0.36 2.10
CA LEU A 79 -13.08 1.07 2.20
C LEU A 79 -12.61 1.85 0.97
N CYS A 80 -11.58 1.36 0.28
CA CYS A 80 -10.99 2.03 -0.87
C CYS A 80 -11.89 1.94 -2.10
N GLU A 81 -11.94 3.03 -2.84
CA GLU A 81 -12.68 3.20 -4.09
C GLU A 81 -11.77 2.98 -5.31
N GLY A 82 -10.47 2.77 -5.09
CA GLY A 82 -9.50 2.46 -6.14
C GLY A 82 -8.14 2.05 -5.61
N VAL A 83 -7.33 1.44 -6.49
CA VAL A 83 -5.95 1.04 -6.20
C VAL A 83 -5.01 1.61 -7.26
N LEU A 84 -3.98 2.33 -6.83
CA LEU A 84 -2.84 2.69 -7.69
C LEU A 84 -1.70 1.69 -7.42
N ARG A 85 -1.46 0.78 -8.37
CA ARG A 85 -0.38 -0.21 -8.31
C ARG A 85 0.88 0.36 -8.96
N LEU A 86 1.86 0.72 -8.14
CA LEU A 86 3.20 1.14 -8.60
C LEU A 86 3.99 -0.04 -9.17
N PRO A 87 5.02 0.16 -9.99
CA PRO A 87 5.82 -0.95 -10.53
C PRO A 87 6.68 -1.66 -9.46
N GLY A 88 7.15 -2.86 -9.78
CA GLY A 88 8.09 -3.66 -8.96
C GLY A 88 7.46 -4.89 -8.34
N GLU A 89 8.28 -5.94 -8.13
CA GLU A 89 7.85 -7.22 -7.57
C GLU A 89 7.36 -7.06 -6.12
N SER A 90 6.11 -7.46 -5.85
CA SER A 90 5.54 -7.38 -4.50
C SER A 90 4.34 -8.32 -4.36
N LYS A 91 4.52 -9.43 -3.64
CA LYS A 91 3.44 -10.40 -3.40
C LYS A 91 2.24 -9.76 -2.70
N GLY A 92 2.49 -8.82 -1.76
CA GLY A 92 1.44 -8.08 -1.06
C GLY A 92 0.63 -7.22 -2.03
N ALA A 93 1.30 -6.39 -2.82
CA ALA A 93 0.62 -5.50 -3.76
C ALA A 93 -0.06 -6.26 -4.91
N ASP A 94 0.49 -7.41 -5.34
CA ASP A 94 -0.15 -8.28 -6.33
C ASP A 94 -1.43 -8.92 -5.77
N ASN A 95 -1.41 -9.29 -4.49
CA ASN A 95 -2.60 -9.77 -3.79
C ASN A 95 -3.65 -8.65 -3.62
N ASP A 96 -3.24 -7.42 -3.35
CA ASP A 96 -4.15 -6.28 -3.26
C ASP A 96 -4.87 -6.04 -4.59
N VAL A 97 -4.13 -6.10 -5.71
CA VAL A 97 -4.70 -6.03 -7.07
C VAL A 97 -5.70 -7.15 -7.31
N ARG A 98 -5.37 -8.39 -6.92
CA ARG A 98 -6.27 -9.53 -7.07
C ARG A 98 -7.59 -9.29 -6.32
N ILE A 99 -7.51 -8.92 -5.04
CA ILE A 99 -8.69 -8.64 -4.21
C ILE A 99 -9.49 -7.45 -4.76
N ALA A 100 -8.82 -6.38 -5.19
CA ALA A 100 -9.47 -5.22 -5.80
C ALA A 100 -10.30 -5.62 -7.03
N ARG A 101 -9.71 -6.41 -7.93
CA ARG A 101 -10.39 -6.93 -9.13
C ARG A 101 -11.57 -7.82 -8.77
N GLU A 102 -11.41 -8.74 -7.82
CA GLU A 102 -12.50 -9.60 -7.34
C GLU A 102 -13.69 -8.79 -6.78
N ARG A 103 -13.42 -7.60 -6.23
CA ARG A 103 -14.42 -6.69 -5.67
C ARG A 103 -14.92 -5.63 -6.65
N GLY A 104 -14.44 -5.62 -7.89
CA GLY A 104 -14.78 -4.59 -8.88
C GLY A 104 -14.21 -3.20 -8.58
N ILE A 105 -13.20 -3.11 -7.72
CA ILE A 105 -12.48 -1.87 -7.41
C ILE A 105 -11.51 -1.58 -8.57
N PRO A 106 -11.53 -0.37 -9.16
CA PRO A 106 -10.63 -0.03 -10.26
C PRO A 106 -9.17 -0.09 -9.82
N VAL A 107 -8.32 -0.61 -10.72
CA VAL A 107 -6.87 -0.69 -10.52
C VAL A 107 -6.18 0.08 -11.64
N TRP A 108 -5.40 1.08 -11.28
CA TRP A 108 -4.56 1.85 -12.19
C TRP A 108 -3.10 1.48 -11.99
N TYR A 109 -2.34 1.45 -13.09
CA TYR A 109 -0.89 1.17 -13.06
C TYR A 109 -0.05 2.41 -13.35
N LYS A 110 -0.70 3.51 -13.74
CA LYS A 110 -0.09 4.81 -13.90
C LYS A 110 -0.91 5.85 -13.16
N LEU A 111 -0.22 6.85 -12.64
CA LEU A 111 -0.85 7.97 -11.95
C LEU A 111 -1.78 8.76 -12.89
N GLU A 112 -1.37 8.95 -14.14
CA GLU A 112 -2.14 9.66 -15.18
C GLU A 112 -3.50 9.03 -15.50
N ASP A 113 -3.67 7.73 -15.24
CA ASP A 113 -4.93 7.02 -15.48
C ASP A 113 -5.94 7.23 -14.33
N VAL A 114 -5.51 7.79 -13.20
CA VAL A 114 -6.37 8.10 -12.06
C VAL A 114 -7.19 9.37 -12.38
N PRO A 115 -8.52 9.39 -12.15
CA PRO A 115 -9.35 10.55 -12.45
C PRO A 115 -8.81 11.88 -11.88
N GLY A 116 -8.56 12.87 -12.74
CA GLY A 116 -8.06 14.18 -12.30
C GLY A 116 -6.54 14.27 -12.04
N CYS A 117 -5.78 13.21 -12.34
CA CYS A 117 -4.32 13.19 -12.25
C CYS A 117 -3.60 13.29 -13.61
N ALA A 118 -4.34 13.50 -14.71
CA ALA A 118 -3.80 13.74 -16.05
C ALA A 118 -3.27 15.17 -16.24
#